data_AF-A0A7Z9S5L9-F1
#
_entry.id   AF-A0A7Z9S5L9-F1
#
_cell.length_a   1.000
_cell.length_b   1.000
_cell.length_c   1.000
_cell.angle_alpha   90.00
_cell.angle_beta   90.00
_cell.angle_gamma   90.00
#
_symmetry.space_group_name_H-M   'P 1'
#
loop_
_entity.id
_entity.type
_entity.pdbx_description
1 polymer ?
#
loop_
_entity_poly.entity_id
_entity_poly.type
_entity_poly.pdbx_seq_one_letter_code
_entity_poly.pdbx_strand_id
1 'polypeptide(L)' 'PLRRLVIAQDTGSAITGPVRGDLFVGYGISAGIRAGRMKESGTYYLLLPK' A
#
# COMPACT_ATOMS: atom_id res chain seq x y z
N PRO A 1 9.56 2.87 11.01
CA PRO A 1 8.60 1.82 10.53
C PRO A 1 7.21 2.41 10.27
N LEU A 2 6.67 2.21 9.05
CA LEU A 2 5.32 2.67 8.70
C LEU A 2 4.27 1.66 9.21
N ARG A 3 3.39 2.10 10.10
CA ARG A 3 2.23 1.32 10.58
C ARG A 3 1.00 2.22 10.53
N ARG A 4 0.07 1.92 9.61
CA ARG A 4 -1.16 2.69 9.44
C ARG A 4 -2.32 1.78 9.05
N LEU A 5 -3.51 2.13 9.54
CA LEU A 5 -4.76 1.67 8.95
C LEU A 5 -4.94 2.37 7.61
N VAL A 6 -5.29 1.59 6.59
CA VAL A 6 -5.59 2.05 5.23
C VAL A 6 -6.81 1.30 4.74
N ILE A 7 -7.42 1.79 3.65
CA ILE A 7 -8.58 1.17 3.03
C ILE A 7 -8.14 0.59 1.68
N ALA A 8 -8.52 -0.67 1.41
CA ALA A 8 -8.32 -1.29 0.11
C ALA A 8 -9.38 -0.77 -0.87
N GLN A 9 -9.08 0.33 -1.57
CA GLN A 9 -10.01 1.01 -2.48
C GLN A 9 -9.65 0.85 -3.96
N ASP A 10 -8.49 0.27 -4.27
CA ASP A 10 -7.97 0.19 -5.63
C ASP A 10 -7.34 -1.18 -5.92
N THR A 11 -7.22 -1.50 -7.20
CA THR A 11 -6.62 -2.74 -7.73
C THR A 11 -5.58 -2.40 -8.80
N GLY A 12 -4.63 -3.30 -9.05
CA GLY A 12 -3.64 -3.11 -10.10
C GLY A 12 -3.21 -4.44 -10.68
N SER A 13 -2.99 -4.50 -12.00
CA SER A 13 -2.63 -5.74 -12.70
C SER A 13 -1.31 -6.35 -12.21
N ALA A 14 -0.39 -5.54 -11.70
CA ALA A 14 0.88 -5.97 -11.12
C ALA A 14 0.82 -6.29 -9.61
N ILE A 15 -0.34 -6.08 -8.96
CA ILE A 15 -0.54 -6.33 -7.54
C ILE A 15 -1.23 -7.68 -7.40
N THR A 16 -0.40 -8.73 -7.38
CA THR A 16 -0.84 -10.13 -7.35
C THR A 16 -0.31 -10.88 -6.13
N GLY A 17 -1.00 -11.94 -5.74
CA GLY A 17 -0.66 -12.78 -4.59
C GLY A 17 -1.18 -12.28 -3.23
N PRO A 18 -1.15 -13.14 -2.21
CA PRO A 18 -1.57 -12.78 -0.86
C PRO A 18 -0.56 -11.83 -0.20
N VAL A 19 -1.04 -10.91 0.65
CA VAL A 19 -0.21 -9.96 1.42
C VAL A 19 0.69 -9.10 0.51
N ARG A 20 0.10 -8.60 -0.58
CA ARG A 20 0.70 -7.65 -1.52
C ARG A 20 -0.21 -6.44 -1.64
N GLY A 21 0.39 -5.26 -1.73
CA GLY A 21 -0.38 -4.05 -2.01
C GLY A 21 0.52 -2.88 -2.38
N ASP A 22 -0.13 -1.88 -2.95
CA ASP A 22 0.45 -0.61 -3.34
C ASP A 22 -0.11 0.48 -2.42
N LEU A 23 0.77 1.33 -1.88
CA LEU A 23 0.35 2.39 -0.98
C LEU A 23 0.32 3.71 -1.73
N PHE A 24 -0.89 4.22 -1.93
CA PHE A 24 -1.06 5.58 -2.39
C PHE A 24 -0.57 6.58 -1.32
N VAL A 25 0.48 7.35 -1.64
CA VAL A 25 1.14 8.30 -0.73
C VAL A 25 0.85 9.77 -1.04
N GLY A 26 -0.01 10.05 -2.03
CA GLY A 26 -0.39 11.41 -2.45
C GLY A 26 -0.03 11.71 -3.91
N TYR A 27 -0.12 12.99 -4.28
CA TYR A 27 0.12 13.47 -5.64
C TYR A 27 1.38 14.36 -5.72
N GLY A 28 1.91 14.53 -6.93
CA GLY A 28 3.05 15.41 -7.21
C GLY A 28 4.43 14.75 -7.07
N ILE A 29 5.48 15.53 -7.33
CA ILE A 29 6.86 15.04 -7.44
C ILE A 29 7.35 14.38 -6.14
N SER A 30 7.06 14.99 -4.99
CA SER A 30 7.49 14.47 -3.69
C SER A 30 6.86 13.11 -3.39
N ALA A 31 5.57 12.93 -3.70
CA ALA A 31 4.88 11.66 -3.58
C ALA A 31 5.46 10.61 -4.53
N GLY A 32 5.75 10.98 -5.78
CA GLY A 32 6.41 10.11 -6.75
C GLY A 32 7.79 9.62 -6.31
N ILE A 33 8.64 10.51 -5.78
CA ILE A 33 9.96 10.15 -5.25
C ILE A 33 9.81 9.18 -4.08
N ARG A 34 8.84 9.42 -3.19
CA ARG A 34 8.59 8.55 -2.05
C ARG A 34 8.08 7.18 -2.49
N ALA A 35 7.08 7.13 -3.37
CA ALA A 35 6.49 5.91 -3.92
C ALA A 35 7.52 5.07 -4.68
N GLY A 36 8.35 5.71 -5.53
CA GLY A 36 9.35 5.02 -6.33
C GLY A 36 10.44 4.32 -5.51
N ARG A 37 10.61 4.67 -4.22
CA ARG A 37 11.52 4.00 -3.29
C ARG A 37 10.86 2.88 -2.50
N MET A 38 9.55 2.69 -2.59
CA MET A 38 8.82 1.72 -1.76
C MET A 38 9.00 0.30 -2.29
N LYS A 39 9.78 -0.51 -1.56
CA LYS A 39 9.94 -1.95 -1.81
C LYS A 39 10.25 -2.70 -0.51
N GLU A 40 9.38 -2.53 0.48
CA GLU A 40 9.58 -3.05 1.83
C GLU A 40 8.78 -4.33 2.08
N SER A 41 9.31 -5.22 2.91
CA SER A 41 8.53 -6.33 3.49
C SER A 41 7.50 -5.79 4.49
N GLY A 42 6.32 -6.41 4.54
CA GLY A 42 5.24 -5.97 5.44
C GLY A 42 4.29 -7.09 5.85
N THR A 43 3.45 -6.80 6.83
CA THR A 43 2.40 -7.70 7.35
C THR A 43 1.06 -6.99 7.30
N TYR A 44 0.01 -7.70 6.89
CA TYR A 44 -1.35 -7.17 6.84
C TYR A 44 -2.19 -7.70 8.00
N TYR A 45 -3.04 -6.84 8.53
CA TYR A 45 -4.11 -7.21 9.44
C TYR A 45 -5.42 -6.72 8.82
N LEU A 46 -6.36 -7.63 8.61
CA LEU A 46 -7.67 -7.30 8.03
C LEU A 46 -8.67 -7.04 9.16
N LEU A 47 -9.39 -5.94 9.05
CA LEU A 47 -10.53 -5.65 9.91
C LEU A 47 -11.80 -6.01 9.13
N LEU A 48 -12.55 -6.99 9.63
CA LEU A 48 -13.80 -7.44 9.04
C LEU A 48 -14.99 -6.99 9.90
N PRO A 49 -16.16 -6.72 9.28
CA PRO A 49 -17.38 -6.45 10.04
C PRO A 49 -17.77 -7.65 10.90
N LYS A 50 -18.55 -7.39 11.96
CA LYS A 50 -19.15 -8.43 12.81
C LYS A 50 -20.27 -9.16 12.09
#